data_AF-A0A836D0I4-F1
#
_entry.id   AF-A0A836D0I4-F1
#
_cell.length_a   1.000
_cell.length_b   1.000
_cell.length_c   1.000
_cell.angle_alpha   90.00
_cell.angle_beta   90.00
_cell.angle_gamma   90.00
#
_symmetry.space_group_name_H-M   'P 1'
#
loop_
_entity.id
_entity.type
_entity.pdbx_description
1 polymer ?
#
loop_
_entity_poly.entity_id
_entity_poly.type
_entity_poly.pdbx_seq_one_letter_code
_entity_poly.pdbx_strand_id
1 'polypeptide(L)'
;MKYTVNVSTVSSATVKLSKPVALWTQQDVCKWLKKHCPNQYQIYSESFKQHDITGRALLRLTDKKLERMGIAQENLRQLILQQVLQLKVREEVRNLQLLTQAMVDLFLDNIQFYTKNQSVIGFAGCLATG
;
A
#
# COMPACT_ATOMS: atom_id res chain seq x y z
N MET A 1 -24.47 26.95 32.53
CA MET A 1 -23.30 26.50 31.74
C MET A 1 -23.56 25.06 31.32
N LYS A 2 -23.84 24.80 30.04
CA LYS A 2 -24.14 23.46 29.53
C LYS A 2 -22.86 22.82 29.00
N TYR A 3 -22.38 21.77 29.67
CA TYR A 3 -21.25 20.96 29.24
C TYR A 3 -21.72 20.00 28.13
N THR A 4 -21.15 20.12 26.93
CA THR A 4 -21.44 19.18 25.83
C THR A 4 -20.25 18.24 25.64
N VAL A 5 -20.55 16.96 25.72
CA VAL A 5 -19.68 15.80 25.57
C VAL A 5 -19.13 15.71 24.14
N ASN A 6 -17.81 15.62 23.99
CA ASN A 6 -17.19 15.28 22.70
C ASN A 6 -16.96 13.76 22.63
N VAL A 7 -17.96 13.04 22.14
CA VAL A 7 -17.78 11.67 21.62
C VAL A 7 -17.30 11.80 20.18
N SER A 8 -16.04 11.45 19.94
CA SER A 8 -15.50 11.24 18.59
C SER A 8 -15.14 9.77 18.44
N THR A 9 -16.20 8.99 18.21
CA THR A 9 -16.28 7.89 17.24
C THR A 9 -14.98 7.15 16.91
N VAL A 10 -14.82 5.99 17.56
CA VAL A 10 -13.96 4.89 17.13
C VAL A 10 -14.36 4.48 15.71
N SER A 11 -13.53 4.84 14.72
CA SER A 11 -13.78 4.52 13.31
C SER A 11 -13.27 3.13 12.96
N SER A 12 -14.23 2.24 12.73
CA SER A 12 -14.15 0.89 12.15
C SER A 12 -12.98 0.69 11.17
N ALA A 13 -12.12 -0.29 11.45
CA ALA A 13 -11.05 -0.74 10.55
C ALA A 13 -11.50 -2.02 9.83
N THR A 14 -12.40 -1.86 8.85
CA THR A 14 -12.41 -2.68 7.64
C THR A 14 -10.97 -2.88 7.17
N VAL A 15 -10.60 -4.09 6.74
CA VAL A 15 -9.30 -4.39 6.12
C VAL A 15 -9.12 -3.45 4.92
N LYS A 16 -8.55 -2.27 5.18
CA LYS A 16 -8.29 -1.24 4.19
C LYS A 16 -7.13 -1.77 3.39
N LEU A 17 -7.41 -2.24 2.18
CA LEU A 17 -6.43 -2.28 1.10
C LEU A 17 -5.72 -0.92 1.15
N SER A 18 -4.50 -0.93 1.69
CA SER A 18 -3.78 0.32 1.93
C SER A 18 -3.54 0.94 0.56
N LYS A 19 -4.05 2.15 0.38
CA LYS A 19 -3.90 2.90 -0.87
C LYS A 19 -2.42 2.86 -1.30
N PRO A 20 -2.12 2.45 -2.55
CA PRO A 20 -0.74 2.33 -2.99
C PRO A 20 -0.02 3.67 -2.85
N VAL A 21 1.28 3.61 -2.55
CA VAL A 21 2.09 4.80 -2.24
C VAL A 21 2.08 5.77 -3.41
N ALA A 22 2.05 5.28 -4.65
CA ALA A 22 1.94 6.12 -5.84
C ALA A 22 0.70 7.04 -5.85
N LEU A 23 -0.37 6.71 -5.11
CA LEU A 23 -1.57 7.53 -5.02
C LEU A 23 -1.61 8.40 -3.76
N TRP A 24 -0.58 8.37 -2.92
CA TRP A 24 -0.54 9.18 -1.71
C TRP A 24 -0.49 10.67 -2.03
N THR A 25 -1.34 11.41 -1.33
CA THR A 25 -1.34 12.88 -1.34
C THR A 25 -0.22 13.43 -0.46
N GLN A 26 0.07 14.73 -0.56
CA GLN A 26 1.01 15.39 0.34
C GLN A 26 0.64 15.17 1.83
N GLN A 27 -0.66 15.16 2.15
CA GLN A 27 -1.12 14.91 3.51
C GLN A 27 -0.79 13.50 3.99
N ASP A 28 -0.93 12.50 3.13
CA ASP A 28 -0.59 11.11 3.43
C ASP A 28 0.92 10.95 3.65
N VAL A 29 1.73 11.63 2.84
CA VAL A 29 3.19 11.68 3.00
C VAL A 29 3.57 12.33 4.35
N CYS A 30 2.95 13.44 4.74
CA CYS A 30 3.17 14.04 6.06
C CYS A 30 2.80 13.09 7.20
N LYS A 31 1.66 12.39 7.11
CA LYS A 31 1.26 11.40 8.12
C LYS A 31 2.26 10.25 8.21
N TRP A 32 2.76 9.77 7.07
CA TRP A 32 3.77 8.73 7.01
C TRP A 32 5.08 9.19 7.66
N LEU A 33 5.55 10.39 7.32
CA LEU A 33 6.73 11.00 7.92
C LEU A 33 6.59 11.08 9.44
N LYS A 34 5.46 11.57 9.95
CA LYS A 34 5.21 11.68 11.41
C LYS A 34 5.31 10.34 12.13
N LYS A 35 4.91 9.25 11.48
CA LYS A 35 4.89 7.90 12.05
C LYS A 35 6.26 7.22 12.00
N HIS A 36 6.98 7.35 10.89
CA HIS A 36 8.22 6.62 10.62
C HIS A 36 9.47 7.41 10.98
N CYS A 37 9.37 8.73 11.00
CA CYS A 37 10.42 9.65 11.40
C CYS A 37 9.79 10.63 12.41
N PRO A 38 9.82 10.34 13.72
CA PRO A 38 9.37 11.31 14.72
C PRO A 38 10.44 12.36 15.03
N ASN A 39 11.73 12.00 14.87
CA ASN A 39 12.86 12.85 15.24
C ASN A 39 13.01 14.01 14.26
N GLN A 40 12.79 15.25 14.73
CA GLN A 40 12.86 16.49 13.95
C GLN A 40 11.76 16.65 12.87
N TYR A 41 10.56 16.10 13.13
CA TYR A 41 9.40 16.12 12.22
C TYR A 41 9.11 17.46 11.57
N GLN A 42 9.19 18.55 12.32
CA GLN A 42 8.91 19.88 11.80
C GLN A 42 9.77 20.22 10.57
N ILE A 43 11.09 19.97 10.62
CA ILE A 43 12.05 20.38 9.59
C ILE A 43 11.74 19.73 8.23
N TYR A 44 11.63 18.40 8.18
CA TYR A 44 11.30 17.72 6.93
C TYR A 44 9.82 17.86 6.57
N SER A 45 8.89 17.93 7.53
CA SER A 45 7.47 18.13 7.18
C SER A 45 7.25 19.45 6.43
N GLU A 46 7.95 20.51 6.83
CA GLU A 46 7.86 21.82 6.18
C GLU A 46 8.52 21.78 4.80
N SER A 47 9.74 21.22 4.71
CA SER A 47 10.44 21.03 3.43
C SER A 47 9.58 20.22 2.44
N PHE A 48 8.96 19.13 2.88
CA PHE A 48 8.13 18.29 2.03
C PHE A 48 6.81 18.95 1.62
N LYS A 49 6.24 19.79 2.48
CA LYS A 49 5.05 20.59 2.16
C LYS A 49 5.38 21.67 1.12
N GLN A 50 6.45 22.43 1.34
CA GLN A 50 6.85 23.51 0.43
C GLN A 50 7.15 23.02 -1.00
N HIS A 51 7.66 21.80 -1.12
CA HIS A 51 7.99 21.19 -2.42
C HIS A 51 6.89 20.28 -3.00
N ASP A 52 5.68 20.31 -2.44
CA ASP A 52 4.54 19.48 -2.88
C ASP A 52 4.90 17.99 -3.07
N ILE A 53 5.63 17.43 -2.11
CA ILE A 53 6.07 16.03 -2.19
C ILE A 53 4.86 15.10 -1.99
N THR A 54 4.37 14.59 -3.10
CA THR A 54 3.35 13.53 -3.16
C THR A 54 3.99 12.14 -3.12
N GLY A 55 3.18 11.09 -3.00
CA GLY A 55 3.66 9.71 -2.95
C GLY A 55 4.53 9.28 -4.14
N ARG A 56 4.21 9.74 -5.36
CA ARG A 56 5.06 9.51 -6.54
C ARG A 56 6.43 10.16 -6.40
N ALA A 57 6.46 11.38 -5.87
CA ALA A 57 7.71 12.09 -5.61
C ALA A 57 8.51 11.40 -4.50
N LEU A 58 7.82 10.91 -3.45
CA LEU A 58 8.42 10.13 -2.37
C LEU A 58 9.15 8.88 -2.89
N LEU A 59 8.52 8.13 -3.80
CA LEU A 59 9.15 6.96 -4.42
C LEU A 59 10.34 7.31 -5.32
N ARG A 60 10.43 8.53 -5.82
CA ARG A 60 11.54 9.02 -6.65
C ARG A 60 12.53 9.89 -5.87
N LEU A 61 12.42 9.96 -4.56
CA LEU A 61 13.34 10.72 -3.72
C LEU A 61 14.76 10.18 -3.85
N THR A 62 15.70 11.12 -3.82
CA THR A 62 17.14 10.88 -3.84
C THR A 62 17.79 11.81 -2.83
N ASP A 63 19.01 11.48 -2.41
CA ASP A 63 19.79 12.30 -1.49
C ASP A 63 19.93 13.75 -1.98
N LYS A 64 20.32 13.93 -3.25
CA LYS A 64 20.42 15.25 -3.91
C LYS A 64 19.11 16.04 -3.87
N LYS A 65 17.95 15.37 -3.93
CA LYS A 65 16.66 16.05 -3.84
C LYS A 65 16.39 16.51 -2.41
N LEU A 66 16.66 15.69 -1.39
CA LEU A 66 16.52 16.09 0.00
C LEU A 66 17.45 17.25 0.36
N GLU A 67 18.68 17.23 -0.14
CA GLU A 67 19.64 18.33 0.04
C GLU A 67 19.11 19.63 -0.58
N ARG A 68 18.60 19.59 -1.82
CA ARG A 68 17.98 20.76 -2.48
C ARG A 68 16.71 21.24 -1.79
N MET A 69 16.03 20.38 -1.03
CA MET A 69 14.86 20.75 -0.24
C MET A 69 15.22 21.42 1.10
N GLY A 70 16.51 21.61 1.39
CA GLY A 70 16.99 22.26 2.62
C GLY A 70 17.34 21.29 3.74
N ILE A 71 17.32 19.98 3.51
CA ILE A 71 17.75 18.98 4.50
C ILE A 71 19.27 18.84 4.42
N ALA A 72 20.00 19.75 5.09
CA ALA A 72 21.46 19.80 5.06
C ALA A 72 22.14 18.65 5.82
N GLN A 73 21.49 18.10 6.85
CA GLN A 73 22.06 17.02 7.65
C GLN A 73 22.01 15.67 6.91
N GLU A 74 23.19 15.12 6.60
CA GLU A 74 23.31 13.83 5.92
C GLU A 74 22.68 12.69 6.70
N ASN A 75 22.89 12.62 8.02
CA ASN A 75 22.29 11.60 8.89
C ASN A 75 20.76 11.55 8.75
N LEU A 76 20.11 12.71 8.62
CA LEU A 76 18.66 12.79 8.40
C LEU A 76 18.27 12.34 6.99
N ARG A 77 19.02 12.76 5.97
CA ARG A 77 18.76 12.34 4.60
C ARG A 77 18.84 10.82 4.47
N GLN A 78 19.88 10.21 5.04
CA GLN A 78 20.06 8.76 5.09
C GLN A 78 18.90 8.07 5.80
N LEU A 79 18.46 8.59 6.95
CA LEU A 79 17.34 8.02 7.70
C LEU A 79 16.02 8.08 6.90
N ILE A 80 15.73 9.21 6.25
CA ILE A 80 14.55 9.35 5.39
C ILE A 80 14.64 8.38 4.21
N LEU A 81 15.77 8.32 3.51
CA LEU A 81 15.97 7.41 2.38
C LEU A 81 15.81 5.96 2.80
N GLN A 82 16.34 5.57 3.97
CA GLN A 82 16.17 4.23 4.51
C GLN A 82 14.69 3.91 4.76
N GLN A 83 13.93 4.84 5.36
CA GLN A 83 12.49 4.65 5.55
C GLN A 83 11.74 4.56 4.21
N VAL A 84 12.11 5.36 3.22
CA VAL A 84 11.54 5.30 1.86
C VAL A 84 11.86 3.96 1.19
N LEU A 85 13.07 3.42 1.36
CA LEU A 85 13.45 2.10 0.84
C LEU A 85 12.61 1.00 1.49
N GLN A 86 12.42 1.03 2.81
CA GLN A 86 11.55 0.08 3.50
C GLN A 86 10.11 0.16 3.00
N LEU A 87 9.60 1.37 2.76
CA LEU A 87 8.27 1.58 2.21
C LEU A 87 8.13 0.95 0.81
N LYS A 88 9.13 1.12 -0.07
CA LYS A 88 9.19 0.50 -1.40
C LYS A 88 9.19 -1.02 -1.32
N VAL A 89 10.08 -1.59 -0.50
CA VAL A 89 10.16 -3.04 -0.31
C VAL A 89 8.82 -3.59 0.17
N ARG A 90 8.15 -2.89 1.11
CA ARG A 90 6.82 -3.28 1.59
C ARG A 90 5.74 -3.18 0.51
N GLU A 91 5.78 -2.17 -0.35
CA GLU A 91 4.88 -2.07 -1.52
C GLU A 91 5.10 -3.25 -2.46
N GLU A 92 6.35 -3.55 -2.83
CA GLU A 92 6.68 -4.66 -3.74
C GLU A 92 6.26 -6.01 -3.16
N VAL A 93 6.51 -6.27 -1.88
CA VAL A 93 6.06 -7.50 -1.22
C VAL A 93 4.53 -7.63 -1.27
N ARG A 94 3.79 -6.55 -1.02
CA ARG A 94 2.32 -6.56 -1.16
C ARG A 94 1.88 -6.78 -2.61
N ASN A 95 2.53 -6.14 -3.57
CA ASN A 95 2.21 -6.33 -4.99
C ASN A 95 2.44 -7.77 -5.42
N LEU A 96 3.57 -8.38 -5.02
CA LEU A 96 3.86 -9.78 -5.27
C LEU A 96 2.81 -10.70 -4.64
N GLN A 97 2.42 -10.46 -3.38
CA GLN A 97 1.37 -11.22 -2.71
C GLN A 97 0.02 -11.12 -3.44
N LEU A 98 -0.36 -9.92 -3.91
CA LEU A 98 -1.59 -9.71 -4.67
C LEU A 98 -1.55 -10.43 -6.03
N LEU A 99 -0.41 -10.41 -6.72
CA LEU A 99 -0.22 -11.15 -7.98
C LEU A 99 -0.31 -12.66 -7.76
N THR A 100 0.33 -13.19 -6.70
CA THR A 100 0.24 -14.62 -6.38
C THR A 100 -1.18 -15.03 -6.00
N GLN A 101 -1.91 -14.20 -5.25
CA GLN A 101 -3.29 -14.47 -4.90
C GLN A 101 -4.19 -14.47 -6.14
N ALA A 102 -4.06 -13.45 -7.00
CA ALA A 102 -4.80 -13.37 -8.25
C ALA A 102 -4.53 -14.58 -9.16
N MET A 103 -3.29 -15.08 -9.17
CA MET A 103 -2.93 -16.28 -9.93
C MET A 103 -3.55 -17.56 -9.33
N VAL A 104 -3.59 -17.69 -8.01
CA VAL A 104 -4.29 -18.79 -7.32
C VAL A 104 -5.79 -18.73 -7.57
N ASP A 105 -6.40 -17.54 -7.51
CA ASP A 105 -7.82 -17.34 -7.74
C ASP A 105 -8.21 -17.74 -9.18
N LEU A 106 -7.43 -17.30 -10.19
CA LEU A 106 -7.63 -17.72 -11.58
C LEU A 106 -7.43 -19.22 -11.77
N PHE A 107 -6.49 -19.83 -11.07
CA PHE A 107 -6.25 -21.27 -11.14
C PHE A 107 -7.40 -22.06 -10.51
N LEU A 108 -7.93 -21.61 -9.38
CA LEU A 108 -9.11 -22.21 -8.73
C LEU A 108 -10.37 -22.02 -9.58
N ASP A 109 -10.59 -20.83 -10.15
CA ASP A 109 -11.70 -20.58 -11.08
C ASP A 109 -11.61 -21.48 -12.31
N ASN A 110 -10.40 -21.68 -12.83
CA ASN A 110 -10.15 -22.60 -13.94
C ASN A 110 -10.48 -24.04 -13.54
N ILE A 111 -9.99 -24.54 -12.40
CA ILE A 111 -10.33 -25.88 -11.90
C ILE A 111 -11.84 -26.02 -11.66
N GLN A 112 -12.50 -25.03 -11.05
CA GLN A 112 -13.96 -25.03 -10.84
C GLN A 112 -14.73 -25.06 -12.16
N PHE A 113 -14.26 -24.34 -13.17
CA PHE A 113 -14.80 -24.40 -14.52
C PHE A 113 -14.62 -25.79 -15.14
N TYR A 114 -13.44 -26.40 -15.02
CA TYR A 114 -13.18 -27.74 -15.53
C TYR A 114 -14.01 -28.80 -14.81
N THR A 115 -14.10 -28.78 -13.47
CA THR A 115 -14.91 -29.74 -12.71
C THR A 115 -16.41 -29.59 -13.01
N LYS A 116 -16.89 -28.35 -13.16
CA LYS A 116 -18.29 -28.09 -13.54
C LYS A 116 -18.60 -28.53 -14.97
N ASN A 117 -17.66 -28.38 -15.90
CA ASN A 117 -17.82 -28.86 -17.27
C ASN A 117 -17.58 -30.37 -17.44
N GLN A 118 -16.87 -31.04 -16.54
CA GLN A 118 -16.68 -32.49 -16.62
C GLN A 118 -17.95 -33.26 -16.18
N SER A 119 -18.83 -32.65 -15.36
CA SER A 119 -20.17 -33.19 -15.09
C SER A 119 -21.13 -33.19 -16.30
N VAL A 120 -20.88 -32.40 -17.36
CA VAL A 120 -21.69 -32.46 -18.60
C VAL A 120 -21.16 -33.45 -19.64
N ILE A 121 -19.95 -34.00 -19.46
CA ILE A 121 -19.36 -35.04 -20.34
C ILE A 121 -19.47 -36.45 -19.73
N GLY A 122 -20.28 -36.60 -18.65
CA GLY A 122 -20.45 -37.84 -17.89
C GLY A 122 -21.82 -38.50 -18.03
N PHE A 123 -22.58 -38.25 -19.10
CA PHE A 123 -23.88 -38.91 -19.36
C PHE A 123 -24.04 -39.43 -20.80
N ALA A 124 -22.94 -39.91 -21.41
CA ALA A 124 -23.01 -40.75 -22.61
C ALA A 124 -22.46 -42.15 -22.28
N GLY A 125 -23.26 -42.91 -21.53
CA GLY A 125 -22.97 -44.30 -21.16
C GLY A 125 -24.24 -45.07 -20.81
N CYS A 126 -25.36 -44.74 -21.44
CA CYS A 126 -26.48 -45.66 -21.51
C CYS A 126 -26.30 -46.49 -22.79
N LEU A 127 -26.28 -47.83 -22.62
CA LEU A 127 -26.42 -48.92 -23.59
C LEU A 127 -25.26 -49.92 -23.55
N ALA A 128 -25.34 -50.84 -22.59
CA ALA A 128 -25.00 -52.24 -22.83
C ALA A 128 -26.07 -53.09 -22.13
N THR A 129 -27.12 -53.35 -22.89
CA THR A 129 -28.11 -54.40 -22.70
C THR A 129 -27.45 -55.77 -22.58
N GLY A 130 -28.02 -56.66 -21.76
CA GLY A 130 -27.88 -58.10 -21.90
C GLY A 130 -27.37 -58.79 -20.65
#